data_AF-A0A0D8L8I8-F1
#
_entry.id   AF-A0A0D8L8I8-F1
#
_cell.length_a   1.000
_cell.length_b   1.000
_cell.length_c   1.000
_cell.angle_alpha   90.00
_cell.angle_beta   90.00
_cell.angle_gamma   90.00
#
_symmetry.space_group_name_H-M   'P 1'
#
loop_
_entity.id
_entity.type
_entity.pdbx_description
1 polymer ?
#
loop_
_entity_poly.entity_id
_entity_poly.type
_entity_poly.pdbx_seq_one_letter_code
_entity_poly.pdbx_strand_id
1 'polypeptide(L)' 'MDKEERGNKGAALTTFISLAGSYLVLMPNNPRAGGISRRIEGDDRTELKEALSALDIPEVWV' A
#
# COMPACT_ATOMS: atom_id res chain seq x y z
N MET A 1 10.54 -9.12 -1.94
CA MET A 1 10.77 -9.87 -3.19
C MET A 1 9.41 -10.10 -3.81
N ASP A 2 9.11 -9.45 -4.93
CA ASP A 2 7.76 -9.39 -5.51
C ASP A 2 7.33 -10.76 -6.08
N LYS A 3 8.31 -11.51 -6.57
CA LYS A 3 8.19 -12.91 -6.98
C LYS A 3 9.48 -13.63 -6.67
N GLU A 4 9.39 -14.74 -5.95
CA GLU A 4 10.53 -15.64 -5.76
C GLU A 4 10.96 -16.27 -7.09
N GLU A 5 12.21 -16.72 -7.13
CA GLU A 5 12.79 -17.40 -8.28
C GLU A 5 11.97 -18.65 -8.62
N ARG A 6 11.65 -18.83 -9.91
CA ARG A 6 10.91 -20.00 -10.39
C ARG A 6 11.67 -20.66 -11.54
N GLY A 7 12.23 -21.84 -11.28
CA GLY A 7 13.07 -22.54 -12.24
C GLY A 7 14.30 -21.70 -12.58
N ASN A 8 14.57 -21.46 -13.87
CA ASN A 8 15.69 -20.60 -14.31
C ASN A 8 15.34 -19.10 -14.39
N LYS A 9 14.14 -18.67 -13.98
CA LYS A 9 13.77 -17.25 -13.99
C LYS A 9 14.07 -16.62 -12.65
N GLY A 10 15.04 -15.70 -12.64
CA GLY A 10 15.43 -14.90 -11.48
C GLY A 10 14.27 -14.13 -10.85
N ALA A 11 14.44 -13.80 -9.56
CA ALA A 11 13.42 -13.10 -8.78
C ALA A 11 13.08 -11.72 -9.36
N ALA A 12 11.80 -11.37 -9.30
CA ALA A 12 11.35 -10.03 -9.70
C ALA A 12 11.55 -9.06 -8.53
N LEU A 13 12.26 -7.96 -8.82
CA LEU A 13 12.55 -6.89 -7.87
C LEU A 13 11.73 -5.64 -8.22
N THR A 14 11.32 -4.90 -7.19
CA THR A 14 10.63 -3.61 -7.31
C THR A 14 11.34 -2.59 -6.43
N THR A 15 11.42 -1.34 -6.90
CA THR A 15 11.84 -0.18 -6.10
C THR A 15 10.66 0.43 -5.33
N PHE A 16 9.43 0.01 -5.63
CA PHE A 16 8.24 0.35 -4.86
C PHE A 16 8.16 -0.54 -3.63
N ILE A 17 8.73 -0.06 -2.54
CA ILE A 17 8.68 -0.75 -1.26
C ILE A 17 7.26 -0.61 -0.69
N SER A 18 6.74 -1.70 -0.13
CA SER A 18 5.50 -1.70 0.65
C SER A 18 5.77 -2.27 2.04
N LEU A 19 5.23 -1.62 3.07
CA LEU A 19 5.36 -1.99 4.47
C LEU A 19 3.96 -2.32 5.01
N ALA A 20 3.65 -3.61 5.11
CA ALA A 20 2.36 -4.07 5.62
C ALA A 20 2.36 -4.11 7.15
N GLY A 21 1.41 -3.39 7.76
CA GLY A 21 1.08 -3.49 9.18
C GLY A 21 -0.23 -4.25 9.40
N SER A 22 -0.68 -4.30 10.66
CA SER A 22 -1.91 -5.02 11.04
C SER A 22 -3.18 -4.44 10.41
N TYR A 23 -3.20 -3.13 10.17
CA TYR A 23 -4.40 -2.41 9.72
C TYR A 23 -4.24 -1.65 8.39
N LEU A 24 -3.00 -1.37 7.99
CA LEU A 24 -2.70 -0.56 6.80
C LEU A 24 -1.42 -1.05 6.12
N VAL A 25 -1.25 -0.64 4.86
CA VAL A 25 -0.02 -0.87 4.09
C VAL A 25 0.52 0.48 3.65
N LEU A 26 1.74 0.81 4.07
CA LEU A 26 2.42 2.03 3.66
C LEU A 26 3.23 1.79 2.39
N MET A 27 3.05 2.63 1.38
CA MET A 27 3.82 2.60 0.13
C MET A 27 4.55 3.94 -0.06
N PRO A 28 5.73 4.13 0.56
CA PRO A 28 6.42 5.42 0.56
C PRO A 28 6.83 5.90 -0.84
N ASN A 29 7.23 5.00 -1.73
CA ASN A 29 7.78 5.39 -3.04
C ASN A 29 6.71 5.51 -4.14
N ASN A 30 5.43 5.55 -3.78
CA ASN A 30 4.34 5.63 -4.75
C ASN A 30 3.21 6.55 -4.26
N PRO A 31 3.26 7.86 -4.57
CA PRO A 31 2.26 8.83 -4.10
C PRO A 31 0.86 8.60 -4.69
N ARG A 32 0.72 7.75 -5.71
CA ARG A 32 -0.58 7.37 -6.29
C ARG A 32 -1.15 6.10 -5.68
N ALA A 33 -0.36 5.37 -4.90
CA ALA A 33 -0.80 4.17 -4.23
C ALA A 33 -1.42 4.50 -2.87
N GLY A 34 -2.73 4.32 -2.78
CA GLY A 34 -3.50 4.50 -1.56
C GLY A 34 -4.96 4.14 -1.78
N GLY A 35 -5.69 3.97 -0.69
CA GLY A 35 -7.12 3.69 -0.72
C GLY A 35 -7.54 2.60 0.25
N ILE A 36 -8.81 2.25 0.20
CA ILE A 36 -9.43 1.30 1.12
C ILE A 36 -9.58 -0.06 0.45
N SER A 37 -9.33 -1.12 1.22
CA SER A 37 -9.50 -2.52 0.82
C SER A 37 -10.81 -2.72 0.04
N ARG A 38 -10.73 -3.44 -1.07
CA ARG A 38 -11.90 -3.76 -1.92
C ARG A 38 -12.94 -4.65 -1.23
N ARG A 39 -12.58 -5.28 -0.09
CA ARG A 39 -13.52 -6.09 0.70
C ARG A 39 -14.44 -5.25 1.60
N ILE A 40 -14.16 -3.95 1.72
CA ILE A 40 -14.90 -3.04 2.59
C ILE A 40 -15.79 -2.18 1.69
N GLU A 41 -17.09 -2.22 1.97
CA GLU A 41 -18.17 -1.59 1.20
C GLU A 41 -19.14 -0.85 2.14
N GLY A 42 -20.06 -0.09 1.58
CA GLY A 42 -21.07 0.65 2.35
C GLY A 42 -20.50 1.81 3.16
N ASP A 43 -21.15 2.12 4.27
CA ASP A 43 -20.83 3.29 5.10
C ASP A 43 -19.45 3.18 5.77
N ASP A 44 -19.03 1.97 6.15
CA ASP A 44 -17.70 1.68 6.69
C ASP A 44 -16.58 2.18 5.76
N ARG A 45 -16.79 2.08 4.44
CA ARG A 45 -15.83 2.56 3.45
C ARG A 45 -15.72 4.09 3.49
N THR A 46 -16.83 4.78 3.69
CA THR A 46 -16.85 6.25 3.77
C THR A 46 -16.14 6.71 5.04
N GLU A 47 -16.46 6.11 6.18
CA GLU A 47 -15.83 6.43 7.46
C GLU A 47 -14.31 6.18 7.44
N LEU A 48 -13.88 5.02 6.91
CA LEU A 48 -12.45 4.73 6.74
C LEU A 48 -11.75 5.70 5.80
N LYS A 49 -12.46 6.27 4.81
CA LYS A 49 -11.88 7.22 3.87
C LYS A 49 -11.61 8.55 4.56
N GLU A 50 -12.55 8.99 5.37
CA GLU A 50 -12.43 10.19 6.18
C GLU A 50 -11.30 10.03 7.21
N ALA A 51 -11.28 8.91 7.94
CA ALA A 51 -10.21 8.59 8.88
C ALA A 51 -8.83 8.53 8.20
N LEU A 52 -8.74 7.92 7.01
CA LEU A 52 -7.50 7.87 6.23
C LEU A 52 -7.05 9.26 5.77
N SER A 53 -7.98 10.15 5.41
CA SER A 53 -7.67 11.52 5.00
C SER A 53 -7.22 12.42 6.13
N ALA A 54 -7.55 12.07 7.38
CA ALA A 54 -7.12 12.78 8.59
C ALA A 54 -5.70 12.39 9.05
N LEU A 55 -5.10 11.35 8.47
CA LEU A 55 -3.73 10.94 8.78
C LEU A 55 -2.73 11.86 8.08
N ASP A 56 -1.80 12.41 8.86
CA ASP A 56 -0.67 13.17 8.33
C ASP A 56 0.41 12.20 7.82
N ILE A 57 0.36 11.92 6.51
CA ILE A 57 1.36 11.08 5.85
C ILE A 57 2.48 12.02 5.39
N PRO A 58 3.70 11.86 5.91
CA PRO A 58 4.79 12.75 5.55
C PRO A 58 5.04 12.67 4.04
N GLU A 59 5.28 13.83 3.43
CA GLU A 59 5.68 13.91 2.04
C GLU A 59 7.04 13.21 1.92
N VAL A 60 7.01 12.07 1.23
CA VAL A 60 8.18 11.20 1.14
C VAL A 60 9.13 11.87 0.17
N TRP A 61 10.32 12.20 0.67
CA TRP A 61 11.40 12.80 -0.12
C TRP A 61 11.82 11.78 -1.18
N VAL A 62 11.32 11.94 -2.41
CA VAL A 62 11.86 11.27 -3.59
C VAL A 62 12.81 12.24 -4.29
#